data_AF-A0A7V9CNB9-F1
#
_entry.id   AF-A0A7V9CNB9-F1
#
_cell.length_a   1.000
_cell.length_b   1.000
_cell.length_c   1.000
_cell.angle_alpha   90.00
_cell.angle_beta   90.00
_cell.angle_gamma   90.00
#
_symmetry.space_group_name_H-M   'P 1'
#
loop_
_entity.id
_entity.type
_entity.pdbx_description
1 polymer ?
#
loop_
_entity_poly.entity_id
_entity_poly.type
_entity_poly.pdbx_seq_one_letter_code
_entity_poly.pdbx_strand_id
1 'polypeptide(L)'
;LWPLFGGLLALLAGRLLWQWRAVWAMRATAGGQLGMFLLLVGAQAMLVYAISRCGPLSLLTVRYALLGVFLPTGLGLLVWLVEPRRSLRQALVVALLVVAAVNARAHAEMWREYWRAPLYSNRAQLAEALERQGIRYARSDYWTAYYVNFLTQERVVIGAETFSRIAIYERTIEQHPDEVVQVATEPCGTAPAIVPGYYVCPARPR
;
A
#
# COMPACT_ATOMS: atom_id res chain seq x y z
N LEU A 1 6.89 0.28 21.93
CA LEU A 1 7.65 -0.22 20.76
C LEU A 1 8.32 0.91 19.98
N TRP A 2 7.58 1.92 19.52
CA TRP A 2 8.13 3.07 18.77
C TRP A 2 9.34 3.79 19.40
N PRO A 3 9.35 4.16 20.70
CA PRO A 3 10.51 4.83 21.29
C PRO A 3 11.75 3.92 21.36
N LEU A 4 11.56 2.61 21.58
CA LEU A 4 12.65 1.64 21.57
C LEU A 4 13.23 1.46 20.17
N PHE A 5 12.36 1.37 19.16
CA PHE A 5 12.78 1.28 17.76
C PHE A 5 13.50 2.55 17.30
N GLY A 6 12.96 3.73 17.63
CA GLY A 6 13.61 5.01 17.36
C GLY A 6 14.98 5.13 18.06
N GLY A 7 15.07 4.71 19.33
CA GLY A 7 16.32 4.68 20.07
C GLY A 7 17.36 3.74 19.44
N LEU A 8 16.95 2.55 19.00
CA LEU A 8 17.83 1.63 18.27
C LEU A 8 18.36 2.25 16.98
N LEU A 9 17.49 2.90 16.19
CA LEU A 9 17.92 3.56 14.94
C LEU A 9 18.89 4.72 15.21
N ALA A 10 18.64 5.51 16.25
CA ALA A 10 19.54 6.58 16.65
C ALA A 10 20.92 6.03 17.08
N LEU A 11 20.95 4.92 17.82
CA LEU A 11 22.20 4.25 18.19
C LEU A 11 22.96 3.70 16.98
N LEU A 12 22.26 3.07 16.03
CA LEU A 12 22.87 2.57 14.78
C LEU A 12 23.42 3.72 13.94
N ALA A 13 22.65 4.81 13.80
CA ALA A 13 23.10 6.01 13.09
C ALA A 13 24.33 6.65 13.77
N GLY A 14 24.30 6.81 15.10
CA GLY A 14 25.43 7.32 15.88
C GLY A 14 26.67 6.43 15.74
N ARG A 15 26.48 5.10 15.68
CA ARG A 15 27.57 4.15 15.46
C ARG A 15 28.18 4.28 14.06
N LEU A 16 27.37 4.45 13.03
CA LEU A 16 27.86 4.69 11.66
C LEU A 16 28.58 6.02 11.54
N LEU A 17 28.07 7.08 12.19
CA LEU A 17 28.74 8.38 12.25
C LEU A 17 30.10 8.27 12.94
N TRP A 18 30.20 7.50 14.02
CA TRP A 18 31.48 7.21 14.67
C TRP A 18 32.45 6.46 13.76
N GLN A 19 31.93 5.54 12.93
CA GLN A 19 32.71 4.71 12.01
C GLN A 19 32.72 5.23 10.57
N TRP A 20 32.47 6.53 10.36
CA TRP A 20 32.24 7.10 9.02
C TRP A 20 33.38 6.82 8.01
N ARG A 21 34.63 6.77 8.48
CA ARG A 21 35.79 6.44 7.65
C ARG A 21 35.70 5.03 7.06
N ALA A 22 35.27 4.07 7.87
CA ALA A 22 35.15 2.68 7.44
C ALA A 22 33.91 2.48 6.56
N VAL A 23 32.81 3.21 6.80
CA VAL A 23 31.68 3.28 5.86
C VAL A 23 32.14 3.81 4.51
N TRP A 24 32.94 4.88 4.49
CA TRP A 24 33.46 5.48 3.26
C TRP A 24 34.39 4.54 2.49
N ALA A 25 35.23 3.77 3.18
CA ALA A 25 36.05 2.74 2.56
C ALA A 25 35.20 1.66 1.86
N MET A 26 34.02 1.34 2.40
CA MET A 26 33.11 0.33 1.83
C MET A 26 32.28 0.84 0.65
N ARG A 27 32.35 2.13 0.28
CA ARG A 27 31.47 2.74 -0.74
C ARG A 27 31.57 2.13 -2.14
N ALA A 28 32.71 1.54 -2.47
CA ALA A 28 32.96 0.90 -3.76
C ALA A 28 32.54 -0.58 -3.79
N THR A 29 32.23 -1.17 -2.64
CA THR A 29 31.77 -2.56 -2.56
C THR A 29 30.28 -2.65 -2.86
N ALA A 30 29.83 -3.76 -3.46
CA ALA A 30 28.42 -3.98 -3.75
C ALA A 30 27.55 -3.92 -2.48
N GLY A 31 28.03 -4.46 -1.36
CA GLY A 31 27.34 -4.40 -0.07
C GLY A 31 27.21 -2.98 0.48
N GLY A 32 28.27 -2.16 0.37
CA GLY A 32 28.23 -0.75 0.75
C GLY A 32 27.29 0.06 -0.12
N GLN A 33 27.31 -0.15 -1.45
CA GLN A 33 26.39 0.49 -2.39
C GLN A 33 24.93 0.17 -2.10
N LEU A 34 24.60 -1.12 -1.91
CA LEU A 34 23.25 -1.56 -1.53
C LEU A 34 22.81 -0.95 -0.20
N GLY A 35 23.68 -0.98 0.82
CA GLY A 35 23.39 -0.40 2.13
C GLY A 35 23.11 1.10 2.06
N MET A 36 23.91 1.86 1.31
CA MET A 36 23.69 3.29 1.09
C MET A 36 22.42 3.56 0.30
N PHE A 37 22.16 2.78 -0.76
CA PHE A 37 20.93 2.90 -1.56
C PHE A 37 19.69 2.74 -0.68
N LEU A 38 19.61 1.64 0.09
CA LEU A 38 18.49 1.38 1.00
C LEU A 38 18.34 2.49 2.05
N LEU A 39 19.46 2.93 2.64
CA LEU A 39 19.47 4.01 3.62
C LEU A 39 18.89 5.30 3.04
N LEU A 40 19.36 5.72 1.86
CA LEU A 40 18.97 6.98 1.23
C LEU A 40 17.53 6.96 0.76
N VAL A 41 17.09 5.88 0.10
CA VAL A 41 15.69 5.73 -0.34
C VAL A 41 14.76 5.69 0.86
N GLY A 42 15.11 4.95 1.91
CA GLY A 42 14.32 4.90 3.14
C GLY A 42 14.26 6.25 3.86
N ALA A 43 15.39 6.98 3.94
CA ALA A 43 15.44 8.32 4.52
C ALA A 43 14.58 9.31 3.74
N GLN A 44 14.68 9.31 2.41
CA GLN A 44 13.84 10.14 1.54
C GLN A 44 12.36 9.82 1.73
N ALA A 45 11.98 8.54 1.74
CA ALA A 45 10.59 8.13 1.96
C ALA A 45 10.05 8.60 3.31
N MET A 46 10.84 8.47 4.39
CA MET A 46 10.45 8.93 5.72
C MET A 46 10.35 10.45 5.81
N LEU A 47 11.25 11.18 5.16
CA LEU A 47 11.20 12.64 5.10
C LEU A 47 9.93 13.11 4.36
N VAL A 48 9.66 12.55 3.18
CA VAL A 48 8.45 12.86 2.42
C VAL A 48 7.21 12.52 3.23
N TYR A 49 7.18 11.37 3.91
CA TYR A 49 6.04 10.98 4.74
C TYR A 49 5.83 11.92 5.94
N ALA A 50 6.91 12.34 6.62
CA ALA A 50 6.86 13.27 7.73
C ALA A 50 6.32 14.65 7.30
N ILE A 51 6.82 15.19 6.18
CA ILE A 51 6.33 16.46 5.61
C ILE A 51 4.87 16.32 5.17
N SER A 52 4.51 15.23 4.50
CA SER A 52 3.15 15.02 3.97
C SER A 52 2.11 14.85 5.08
N ARG A 53 2.50 14.44 6.30
CA ARG A 53 1.58 14.31 7.44
C ARG A 53 1.06 15.65 7.97
N CYS A 54 1.68 16.77 7.59
CA CYS A 54 1.18 18.11 7.93
C CYS A 54 0.00 18.56 7.03
N GLY A 55 -0.41 17.75 6.04
CA GLY A 55 -1.54 18.03 5.15
C GLY A 55 -2.47 16.81 4.99
N PRO A 56 -3.44 16.87 4.05
CA PRO A 56 -4.33 15.74 3.77
C PRO A 56 -3.51 14.54 3.25
N LEU A 57 -3.54 13.43 3.99
CA LEU A 57 -2.86 12.19 3.65
C LEU A 57 -3.49 11.57 2.41
N SER A 58 -2.81 11.68 1.27
CA SER A 58 -3.23 10.98 0.06
C SER A 58 -2.95 9.47 0.15
N LEU A 59 -3.79 8.65 -0.48
CA LEU A 59 -3.56 7.20 -0.62
C LEU A 59 -2.21 6.88 -1.28
N LEU A 60 -1.74 7.74 -2.19
CA LEU A 60 -0.43 7.60 -2.82
C LEU A 60 0.70 7.76 -1.80
N THR A 61 0.61 8.75 -0.90
CA THR A 61 1.59 8.98 0.16
C THR A 61 1.69 7.77 1.11
N VAL A 62 0.57 7.12 1.44
CA VAL A 62 0.55 5.95 2.33
C VAL A 62 1.23 4.73 1.68
N ARG A 63 1.05 4.51 0.36
CA ARG A 63 1.69 3.38 -0.34
C ARG A 63 3.21 3.43 -0.27
N TYR A 64 3.79 4.62 -0.38
CA TYR A 64 5.24 4.80 -0.34
C TYR A 64 5.81 4.86 1.08
N ALA A 65 4.97 4.96 2.12
CA ALA A 65 5.44 4.90 3.50
C ALA A 65 6.15 3.56 3.82
N LEU A 66 5.78 2.48 3.12
CA LEU A 66 6.43 1.17 3.24
C LEU A 66 7.92 1.20 2.85
N LEU A 67 8.33 2.10 1.94
CA LEU A 67 9.75 2.28 1.60
C LEU A 67 10.58 2.75 2.80
N GLY A 68 9.93 3.30 3.83
CA GLY A 68 10.58 3.62 5.10
C GLY A 68 11.27 2.43 5.75
N VAL A 69 10.86 1.19 5.46
CA VAL A 69 11.52 -0.03 5.94
C VAL A 69 12.95 -0.15 5.42
N PHE A 70 13.31 0.50 4.31
CA PHE A 70 14.67 0.46 3.79
C PHE A 70 15.66 1.23 4.67
N LEU A 71 15.20 2.22 5.44
CA LEU A 71 16.05 2.97 6.36
C LEU A 71 16.68 2.06 7.44
N PRO A 72 15.92 1.33 8.27
CA PRO A 72 16.49 0.41 9.25
C PRO A 72 17.28 -0.72 8.60
N THR A 73 16.87 -1.21 7.43
CA THR A 73 17.60 -2.26 6.70
C THR A 73 18.97 -1.78 6.21
N GLY A 74 19.03 -0.59 5.61
CA GLY A 74 20.27 0.04 5.16
C GLY A 74 21.22 0.34 6.33
N LEU A 75 20.70 0.91 7.43
CA LEU A 75 21.47 1.11 8.67
C LEU A 75 22.05 -0.20 9.20
N GLY A 76 21.21 -1.24 9.32
CA GLY A 76 21.62 -2.55 9.81
C GLY A 76 22.70 -3.19 8.93
N LEU A 77 22.54 -3.14 7.60
CA LEU A 77 23.52 -3.68 6.65
C LEU A 77 24.86 -2.93 6.74
N LEU A 78 24.85 -1.61 6.77
CA LEU A 78 26.08 -0.81 6.89
C LEU A 78 26.79 -1.07 8.23
N VAL A 79 26.06 -1.15 9.34
CA VAL A 79 26.64 -1.49 10.65
C VAL A 79 27.21 -2.91 10.63
N TRP A 80 26.51 -3.87 10.03
CA TRP A 80 26.99 -5.23 9.89
C TRP A 80 28.32 -5.32 9.13
N LEU A 81 28.44 -4.57 8.03
CA LEU A 81 29.64 -4.56 7.19
C LEU A 81 30.84 -3.94 7.92
N VAL A 82 30.62 -2.91 8.73
CA VAL A 82 31.70 -2.13 9.34
C VAL A 82 32.06 -2.58 10.75
N GLU A 83 31.11 -3.13 11.52
CA GLU A 83 31.31 -3.44 12.93
C GLU A 83 32.18 -4.69 13.10
N PRO A 84 33.37 -4.61 13.73
CA PRO A 84 34.22 -5.79 13.94
C PRO A 84 33.76 -6.67 15.11
N ARG A 85 33.01 -6.12 16.08
CA ARG A 85 32.65 -6.84 17.31
C ARG A 85 31.52 -7.84 17.07
N ARG A 86 31.81 -9.13 17.26
CA ARG A 86 30.83 -10.23 17.13
C ARG A 86 29.62 -10.07 18.06
N SER A 87 29.82 -9.60 19.29
CA SER A 87 28.74 -9.38 20.26
C SER A 87 27.73 -8.34 19.77
N LEU A 88 28.18 -7.23 19.19
CA LEU A 88 27.30 -6.21 18.62
C LEU A 88 26.55 -6.71 17.38
N ARG A 89 27.22 -7.50 16.53
CA ARG A 89 26.58 -8.18 15.40
C ARG A 89 25.48 -9.13 15.86
N GLN A 90 25.73 -9.93 16.89
CA GLN A 90 24.72 -10.81 17.49
C GLN A 90 23.55 -10.01 18.08
N ALA A 91 23.84 -8.93 18.82
CA ALA A 91 22.81 -8.05 19.36
C ALA A 91 21.93 -7.44 18.25
N LEU A 92 22.52 -7.03 17.12
CA LEU A 92 21.79 -6.53 15.96
C LEU A 92 20.86 -7.60 15.36
N VAL A 93 21.35 -8.83 15.18
CA VAL A 93 20.53 -9.95 14.67
C VAL A 93 19.38 -10.25 15.61
N VAL A 94 19.63 -10.34 16.93
CA VAL A 94 18.59 -10.55 17.93
C VAL A 94 17.55 -9.43 17.88
N ALA A 95 17.98 -8.16 17.79
CA ALA A 95 17.07 -7.02 17.67
C ALA A 95 16.19 -7.11 16.41
N LEU A 96 16.76 -7.47 15.26
CA LEU A 96 16.00 -7.65 14.02
C LEU A 96 15.01 -8.82 14.11
N LEU A 97 15.39 -9.93 14.73
CA LEU A 97 14.51 -11.07 14.96
C LEU A 97 13.34 -10.70 15.90
N VAL A 98 13.59 -9.93 16.95
CA VAL A 98 12.55 -9.44 17.85
C VAL A 98 11.57 -8.53 17.09
N VAL A 99 12.09 -7.59 16.29
CA VAL A 99 11.24 -6.71 15.45
C VAL A 99 10.41 -7.54 14.46
N ALA A 100 11.03 -8.52 13.79
CA ALA A 100 10.34 -9.41 12.86
C ALA A 100 9.24 -10.22 13.56
N ALA A 101 9.50 -10.78 14.75
CA ALA A 101 8.53 -11.54 15.53
C ALA A 101 7.33 -10.68 15.97
N VAL A 102 7.58 -9.45 16.41
CA VAL A 102 6.53 -8.50 16.77
C VAL A 102 5.65 -8.16 15.56
N ASN A 103 6.26 -7.92 14.40
CA ASN A 103 5.52 -7.65 13.16
C ASN A 103 4.72 -8.89 12.71
N ALA A 104 5.33 -10.07 12.74
CA ALA A 104 4.69 -11.32 12.36
C ALA A 104 3.47 -11.63 13.24
N ARG A 105 3.56 -11.35 14.54
CA ARG A 105 2.43 -11.48 15.46
C ARG A 105 1.24 -10.61 15.05
N ALA A 106 1.47 -9.32 14.77
CA ALA A 106 0.41 -8.41 14.36
C ALA A 106 -0.26 -8.87 13.04
N HIS A 107 0.54 -9.35 12.08
CA HIS A 107 0.00 -9.90 10.84
C HIS A 107 -0.77 -11.20 11.08
N ALA A 108 -0.32 -12.06 11.98
CA ALA A 108 -1.04 -13.30 12.33
C ALA A 108 -2.36 -13.03 13.06
N GLU A 109 -2.42 -11.99 13.90
CA GLU A 109 -3.65 -11.52 14.55
C GLU A 109 -4.63 -10.98 13.50
N MET A 110 -4.16 -10.13 12.59
CA MET A 110 -4.94 -9.64 11.45
C MET A 110 -5.45 -10.81 10.60
N TRP A 111 -4.59 -11.76 10.24
CA TRP A 111 -4.98 -12.94 9.45
C TRP A 111 -6.07 -13.74 10.15
N ARG A 112 -5.93 -13.94 11.47
CA ARG A 112 -6.92 -14.65 12.28
C ARG A 112 -8.26 -13.92 12.32
N GLU A 113 -8.24 -12.59 12.38
CA GLU A 113 -9.45 -11.77 12.29
C GLU A 113 -10.14 -11.95 10.94
N TYR A 114 -9.41 -11.85 9.82
CA TYR A 114 -9.94 -12.09 8.48
C TYR A 114 -10.53 -13.50 8.30
N TRP A 115 -9.94 -14.52 8.94
CA TRP A 115 -10.46 -15.89 8.88
C TRP A 115 -11.73 -16.09 9.71
N ARG A 116 -11.90 -15.36 10.82
CA ARG A 116 -13.07 -15.49 11.71
C ARG A 116 -14.23 -14.60 11.30
N ALA A 117 -13.93 -13.40 10.83
CA ALA A 117 -14.88 -12.39 10.42
C ALA A 117 -14.31 -11.67 9.18
N PRO A 118 -14.43 -12.27 7.97
CA PRO A 118 -13.94 -11.63 6.77
C PRO A 118 -14.61 -10.26 6.62
N LEU A 119 -13.79 -9.20 6.60
CA LEU A 119 -14.28 -7.84 6.42
C LEU A 119 -14.94 -7.74 5.04
N TYR A 120 -16.26 -7.67 5.04
CA TYR A 120 -17.06 -7.54 3.83
C TYR A 120 -16.98 -6.09 3.35
N SER A 121 -15.91 -5.77 2.61
CA SER A 121 -15.64 -4.41 2.15
C SER A 121 -16.83 -3.81 1.39
N ASN A 122 -17.01 -2.49 1.44
CA ASN A 122 -18.10 -1.83 0.68
C ASN A 122 -18.05 -2.16 -0.82
N ARG A 123 -16.87 -2.47 -1.37
CA ARG A 123 -16.72 -2.92 -2.76
C ARG A 123 -17.19 -4.35 -3.00
N ALA A 124 -17.02 -5.24 -2.01
CA ALA A 124 -17.60 -6.58 -2.05
C ALA A 124 -19.13 -6.51 -1.93
N GLN A 125 -19.64 -5.66 -1.04
CA GLN A 125 -21.08 -5.38 -0.95
C GLN A 125 -21.63 -4.80 -2.25
N LEU A 126 -20.92 -3.85 -2.87
CA LEU A 126 -21.28 -3.26 -4.14
C LEU A 126 -21.31 -4.33 -5.25
N ALA A 127 -20.27 -5.16 -5.36
CA ALA A 127 -20.21 -6.25 -6.33
C ALA A 127 -21.45 -7.16 -6.22
N GLU A 128 -21.75 -7.63 -5.01
CA GLU A 128 -22.93 -8.46 -4.76
C GLU A 128 -24.24 -7.70 -5.04
N ALA A 129 -24.34 -6.41 -4.69
CA ALA A 129 -25.54 -5.63 -4.91
C ALA A 129 -25.81 -5.40 -6.41
N LEU A 130 -24.76 -5.15 -7.21
CA LEU A 130 -24.88 -5.04 -8.66
C LEU A 130 -25.31 -6.37 -9.29
N GLU A 131 -24.72 -7.48 -8.87
CA GLU A 131 -25.15 -8.82 -9.32
C GLU A 131 -26.60 -9.11 -8.95
N ARG A 132 -27.02 -8.83 -7.71
CA ARG A 132 -28.40 -9.03 -7.24
C ARG A 132 -29.41 -8.16 -7.98
N GLN A 133 -29.02 -6.96 -8.39
CA GLN A 133 -29.87 -6.07 -9.19
C GLN A 133 -29.82 -6.37 -10.69
N GLY A 134 -29.02 -7.37 -11.12
CA GLY A 134 -28.89 -7.74 -12.52
C GLY A 134 -28.15 -6.70 -13.37
N ILE A 135 -27.40 -5.80 -12.74
CA ILE A 135 -26.62 -4.78 -13.45
C ILE A 135 -25.35 -5.43 -13.98
N ARG A 136 -25.23 -5.50 -15.31
CA ARG A 136 -24.11 -6.16 -16.00
C ARG A 136 -23.05 -5.20 -16.51
N TYR A 137 -23.45 -3.97 -16.85
CA TYR A 137 -22.57 -2.99 -17.47
C TYR A 137 -22.62 -1.68 -16.69
N ALA A 138 -21.45 -1.18 -16.30
CA ALA A 138 -21.37 0.10 -15.62
C ALA A 138 -20.09 0.88 -15.97
N ARG A 139 -20.05 2.14 -15.55
CA ARG A 139 -18.84 2.98 -15.53
C ARG A 139 -18.57 3.48 -14.12
N SER A 140 -17.29 3.60 -13.76
CA SER A 140 -16.89 4.11 -12.44
C SER A 140 -15.44 4.62 -12.44
N ASP A 141 -14.98 5.09 -11.28
CA ASP A 141 -13.56 5.36 -11.07
C ASP A 141 -12.73 4.09 -11.23
N TYR A 142 -11.44 4.27 -11.51
CA TYR A 142 -10.51 3.18 -11.78
C TYR A 142 -10.51 2.09 -10.69
N TRP A 143 -10.52 2.45 -9.41
CA TRP A 143 -10.41 1.47 -8.34
C TRP A 143 -11.70 0.68 -8.19
N THR A 144 -12.85 1.35 -8.25
CA THR A 144 -14.15 0.68 -8.18
C THR A 144 -14.33 -0.28 -9.35
N ALA A 145 -14.02 0.17 -10.57
CA ALA A 145 -14.04 -0.68 -11.76
C ALA A 145 -13.12 -1.90 -11.61
N TYR A 146 -11.88 -1.69 -11.17
CA TYR A 146 -10.91 -2.77 -10.97
C TYR A 146 -11.41 -3.83 -9.98
N TYR A 147 -11.84 -3.41 -8.79
CA TYR A 147 -12.24 -4.33 -7.73
C TYR A 147 -13.52 -5.08 -8.07
N VAL A 148 -14.54 -4.40 -8.60
CA VAL A 148 -15.83 -5.06 -8.89
C VAL A 148 -15.68 -6.08 -10.02
N ASN A 149 -14.97 -5.74 -11.11
CA ASN A 149 -14.68 -6.70 -12.18
C ASN A 149 -14.00 -7.96 -11.63
N PHE A 150 -13.02 -7.79 -10.73
CA PHE A 150 -12.31 -8.91 -10.12
C PHE A 150 -13.21 -9.74 -9.19
N LEU A 151 -13.96 -9.09 -8.30
CA LEU A 151 -14.80 -9.74 -7.29
C LEU A 151 -15.99 -10.48 -7.91
N THR A 152 -16.55 -9.95 -9.01
CA THR A 152 -17.65 -10.58 -9.75
C THR A 152 -17.16 -11.60 -10.79
N GLN A 153 -15.84 -11.81 -10.91
CA GLN A 153 -15.24 -12.64 -11.96
C GLN A 153 -15.76 -12.24 -13.35
N GLU A 154 -15.81 -10.93 -13.61
CA GLU A 154 -16.27 -10.30 -14.85
C GLU A 154 -17.76 -10.52 -15.20
N ARG A 155 -18.58 -11.05 -14.27
CA ARG A 155 -20.04 -11.10 -14.45
C ARG A 155 -20.68 -9.72 -14.44
N VAL A 156 -20.03 -8.75 -13.79
CA VAL A 156 -20.34 -7.32 -13.91
C VAL A 156 -19.12 -6.64 -14.53
N VAL A 157 -19.29 -6.08 -15.73
CA VAL A 157 -18.24 -5.38 -16.48
C VAL A 157 -18.34 -3.89 -16.23
N ILE A 158 -17.38 -3.35 -15.50
CA ILE A 158 -17.26 -1.91 -15.21
C ILE A 158 -16.09 -1.31 -15.97
N GLY A 159 -16.38 -0.29 -16.77
CA GLY A 159 -15.41 0.54 -17.48
C GLY A 159 -14.85 1.63 -16.57
N ALA A 160 -13.57 1.98 -16.74
CA ALA A 160 -12.95 3.03 -15.95
C ALA A 160 -13.07 4.37 -16.69
N GLU A 161 -13.56 5.41 -16.01
CA GLU A 161 -13.78 6.73 -16.62
C GLU A 161 -12.48 7.46 -16.98
N THR A 162 -11.45 7.32 -16.15
CA THR A 162 -10.22 8.12 -16.27
C THR A 162 -9.25 7.60 -17.32
N PHE A 163 -9.20 6.30 -17.55
CA PHE A 163 -8.41 5.69 -18.63
C PHE A 163 -8.88 4.26 -18.90
N SER A 164 -8.88 3.85 -20.17
CA SER A 164 -9.21 2.47 -20.55
C SER A 164 -8.14 1.51 -20.05
N ARG A 165 -8.53 0.57 -19.16
CA ARG A 165 -7.64 -0.49 -18.68
C ARG A 165 -7.60 -1.67 -19.65
N ILE A 166 -8.77 -2.07 -20.13
CA ILE A 166 -8.96 -3.28 -20.93
C ILE A 166 -9.87 -2.92 -22.11
N ALA A 167 -9.29 -2.89 -23.31
CA ALA A 167 -10.00 -2.48 -24.52
C ALA A 167 -11.24 -3.34 -24.82
N ILE A 168 -11.28 -4.61 -24.38
CA ILE A 168 -12.46 -5.43 -24.55
C ILE A 168 -13.63 -4.97 -23.67
N TYR A 169 -13.40 -4.47 -22.45
CA TYR A 169 -14.48 -3.99 -21.59
C TYR A 169 -15.14 -2.74 -22.15
N GLU A 170 -14.34 -1.79 -22.66
CA GLU A 170 -14.89 -0.59 -23.29
C GLU A 170 -15.76 -0.94 -24.50
N ARG A 171 -15.29 -1.87 -25.36
CA ARG A 171 -16.08 -2.37 -26.49
C ARG A 171 -17.38 -3.04 -26.03
N THR A 172 -17.32 -3.89 -25.01
CA THR A 172 -18.53 -4.56 -24.48
C THR A 172 -19.54 -3.55 -23.94
N ILE A 173 -19.09 -2.51 -23.23
CA ILE A 173 -19.94 -1.43 -22.70
C ILE A 173 -20.54 -0.60 -23.84
N GLU A 174 -19.76 -0.29 -24.87
CA GLU A 174 -20.22 0.43 -26.07
C GLU A 174 -21.27 -0.35 -26.88
N GLN A 175 -21.23 -1.68 -26.80
CA GLN A 175 -22.22 -2.56 -27.44
C GLN A 175 -23.56 -2.62 -26.69
N HIS A 176 -23.62 -2.16 -25.44
CA HIS A 176 -24.82 -2.23 -24.59
C HIS A 176 -25.19 -0.86 -23.98
N PRO A 177 -25.24 0.23 -24.75
CA PRO A 177 -25.32 1.59 -24.20
C PRO A 177 -26.56 1.82 -23.33
N ASP A 178 -27.68 1.17 -23.65
CA ASP A 178 -28.96 1.32 -22.95
C ASP A 178 -28.99 0.58 -21.59
N GLU A 179 -28.06 -0.34 -21.36
CA GLU A 179 -27.93 -1.10 -20.11
C GLU A 179 -26.88 -0.51 -19.15
N VAL A 180 -26.12 0.49 -19.62
CA VAL A 180 -25.00 1.06 -18.85
C VAL A 180 -25.51 1.99 -17.76
N VAL A 181 -25.00 1.79 -16.55
CA VAL A 181 -25.19 2.72 -15.43
C VAL A 181 -23.87 3.35 -14.99
N GLN A 182 -23.95 4.45 -14.26
CA GLN A 182 -22.80 5.06 -13.62
C GLN A 182 -22.77 4.68 -12.13
N VAL A 183 -21.66 4.12 -11.66
CA VAL A 183 -21.42 3.88 -10.24
C VAL A 183 -20.55 5.02 -9.70
N ALA A 184 -21.10 5.80 -8.78
CA ALA A 184 -20.46 6.97 -8.18
C ALA A 184 -20.34 6.83 -6.66
N THR A 185 -19.34 7.49 -6.08
CA THR A 185 -19.19 7.62 -4.61
C THR A 185 -19.93 8.83 -4.04
N GLU A 186 -20.44 9.69 -4.92
CA GLU A 186 -21.26 10.84 -4.57
C GLU A 186 -22.71 10.60 -5.03
N PRO A 187 -23.71 11.12 -4.29
CA PRO A 187 -25.11 10.98 -4.67
C PRO A 187 -25.43 11.65 -6.00
N CYS A 188 -26.18 10.96 -6.86
CA CYS A 188 -26.79 11.53 -8.06
C CYS A 188 -28.26 11.88 -7.81
N GLY A 189 -28.49 13.04 -7.19
CA GLY A 189 -29.84 13.52 -6.85
C GLY A 189 -30.38 12.86 -5.58
N THR A 190 -31.63 12.41 -5.63
CA THR A 190 -32.35 11.85 -4.47
C THR A 190 -32.27 10.33 -4.35
N ALA A 191 -31.56 9.67 -5.28
CA ALA A 191 -31.41 8.22 -5.27
C ALA A 191 -30.69 7.75 -3.99
N PRO A 192 -31.23 6.75 -3.26
CA PRO A 192 -30.54 6.19 -2.11
C PRO A 192 -29.26 5.47 -2.54
N ALA A 193 -28.31 5.35 -1.62
CA ALA A 193 -27.11 4.57 -1.84
C ALA A 193 -27.47 3.08 -2.05
N ILE A 194 -26.86 2.42 -3.05
CA ILE A 194 -27.04 0.97 -3.26
C ILE A 194 -26.40 0.18 -2.12
N VAL A 195 -25.25 0.66 -1.64
CA VAL A 195 -24.52 0.22 -0.44
C VAL A 195 -23.82 1.44 0.17
N PRO A 196 -23.35 1.42 1.43
CA PRO A 196 -22.73 2.58 2.05
C PRO A 196 -21.59 3.19 1.21
N GLY A 197 -21.79 4.45 0.78
CA GLY A 197 -20.82 5.22 0.00
C GLY A 197 -20.81 4.96 -1.51
N TYR A 198 -21.79 4.23 -2.05
CA TYR A 198 -21.94 4.02 -3.50
C TYR A 198 -23.37 4.24 -3.98
N TYR A 199 -23.50 4.81 -5.17
CA TYR A 199 -24.76 5.18 -5.80
C TYR A 199 -24.77 4.65 -7.24
N VAL A 200 -25.94 4.19 -7.68
CA VAL A 200 -26.18 3.84 -9.09
C VAL A 200 -26.93 5.00 -9.73
N CYS A 201 -26.32 5.55 -10.78
CA CYS A 201 -26.72 6.78 -11.43
C CYS A 201 -26.99 6.51 -12.91
N PRO A 202 -27.82 7.35 -13.56
CA PRO A 202 -27.95 7.32 -15.01
C PRO A 202 -26.58 7.46 -15.68
N ALA A 203 -26.35 6.76 -16.78
CA ALA A 203 -25.13 6.93 -17.56
C ALA A 203 -24.94 8.41 -17.93
N ARG A 204 -23.72 8.93 -17.74
CA ARG A 204 -23.40 10.26 -18.23
C ARG A 204 -23.35 10.22 -19.77
N PRO A 205 -23.96 11.19 -20.47
CA PRO A 205 -23.70 11.36 -21.89
C PRO A 205 -22.19 11.63 -22.09
N ARG A 206 -21.61 10.99 -23.11
CA ARG A 206 -20.21 11.20 -23.50
C ARG A 206 -19.98 12.61 -24.05
#